data_AF-A0A8K1CB43-F1
#
_entry.id   AF-A0A8K1CB43-F1
#
_cell.length_a   1.000
_cell.length_b   1.000
_cell.length_c   1.000
_cell.angle_alpha   90.00
_cell.angle_beta   90.00
_cell.angle_gamma   90.00
#
_symmetry.space_group_name_H-M   'P 1'
#
loop_
_entity.id
_entity.type
_entity.pdbx_description
1 polymer ?
#
loop_
_entity_poly.entity_id
_entity_poly.type
_entity_poly.pdbx_seq_one_letter_code
_entity_poly.pdbx_strand_id
1 'polypeptide(L)'
;MVSVRFFIACLSHLSRLWDQFQVELHGRFTIDKIEHMRNYVLHSSRFRSLLFGVLTPVPALAAMILIDCIPLAAPDEGTNRNYTFWIRLFIAARMILCASGYSASLYIGFPVPFTPPVGSVAALPAMVVLLVRLWQPILRGNVILQHILRHQVWVLVGQFSLIFVYPLYLFAFVSMNSMGQHVFILTLPVIKIILKNYFSRMLHELHDCKPAFIVFNVDLFNALSVANSLQTSQSLVNTLVVMLVDIGQMAVSMSDVRTVMREIRQLAPPNRVDGSLLDLCMEMASSPEVRSELVNRRTSAQTSIAAIHPINQPLGNDTVASAPTPPSPCWDDISQLPLSQRPHLVSCISKVLYMAEFILLIEFVEVTIPLLYGIYLGAMSYLPNQAYYPRLASLTADELSRSIVIVMHNAALEFVSFVVACWHLQRLLRVSGLRLVGFALESQRSLIQSSFLIWALHVTQQALIHAGVDFTLRFTWLRQKISQNL
;
A
#
# COMPACT_ATOMS: atom_id res chain seq x y z
N MET A 1 -5.41 40.05 14.36
CA MET A 1 -5.40 39.93 12.88
C MET A 1 -4.06 39.47 12.29
N VAL A 2 -2.91 39.98 12.74
CA VAL A 2 -1.56 39.58 12.24
C VAL A 2 -1.23 38.10 12.50
N SER A 3 -1.58 37.58 13.70
CA SER A 3 -1.37 36.17 14.05
C SER A 3 -2.17 35.19 13.18
N VAL A 4 -3.40 35.55 12.79
CA VAL A 4 -4.24 34.72 11.90
C VAL A 4 -3.70 34.70 10.47
N ARG A 5 -3.24 35.85 9.94
CA ARG A 5 -2.61 35.89 8.61
C ARG A 5 -1.29 35.15 8.56
N PHE A 6 -0.47 35.25 9.61
CA PHE A 6 0.76 34.48 9.74
C PHE A 6 0.48 32.97 9.84
N PHE A 7 -0.52 32.57 10.61
CA PHE A 7 -0.92 31.17 10.75
C PHE A 7 -1.46 30.60 9.43
N ILE A 8 -2.31 31.35 8.71
CA ILE A 8 -2.79 30.99 7.38
C ILE A 8 -1.63 30.92 6.38
N ALA A 9 -0.68 31.85 6.43
CA ALA A 9 0.49 31.84 5.56
C ALA A 9 1.38 30.61 5.84
N CYS A 10 1.61 30.28 7.11
CA CYS A 10 2.35 29.11 7.55
C CYS A 10 1.66 27.81 7.11
N LEU A 11 0.35 27.69 7.33
CA LEU A 11 -0.46 26.57 6.85
C LEU A 11 -0.43 26.45 5.32
N SER A 12 -0.49 27.56 4.59
CA SER A 12 -0.40 27.56 3.12
C SER A 12 0.99 27.17 2.62
N HIS A 13 2.04 27.43 3.39
CA HIS A 13 3.40 27.07 3.05
C HIS A 13 3.67 25.59 3.37
N LEU A 14 3.19 25.13 4.54
CA LEU A 14 3.18 23.73 4.92
C LEU A 14 2.38 22.88 3.93
N SER A 15 1.19 23.32 3.51
CA SER A 15 0.40 22.66 2.46
C SER A 15 1.17 22.61 1.14
N ARG A 16 1.78 23.71 0.68
CA ARG A 16 2.54 23.68 -0.57
C ARG A 16 3.78 22.77 -0.52
N LEU A 17 4.48 22.74 0.61
CA LEU A 17 5.57 21.79 0.83
C LEU A 17 5.05 20.36 0.87
N TRP A 18 3.90 20.14 1.53
CA TRP A 18 3.22 18.85 1.58
C TRP A 18 2.87 18.32 0.18
N ASP A 19 2.29 19.16 -0.68
CA ASP A 19 1.93 18.82 -2.05
C ASP A 19 3.16 18.42 -2.88
N GLN A 20 4.30 19.11 -2.70
CA GLN A 20 5.55 18.76 -3.40
C GLN A 20 6.09 17.39 -3.01
N PHE A 21 5.85 16.94 -1.78
CA PHE A 21 6.27 15.62 -1.32
C PHE A 21 5.23 14.51 -1.58
N GLN A 22 4.00 14.84 -1.97
CA GLN A 22 2.99 13.82 -2.25
C GLN A 22 3.25 13.14 -3.60
N VAL A 23 3.64 11.87 -3.54
CA VAL A 23 3.83 10.99 -4.71
C VAL A 23 2.57 10.89 -5.57
N GLU A 24 1.41 10.96 -4.92
CA GLU A 24 0.09 10.86 -5.53
C GLU A 24 -0.11 11.92 -6.62
N LEU A 25 0.54 13.09 -6.46
CA LEU A 25 0.40 14.23 -7.36
C LEU A 25 1.37 14.20 -8.56
N HIS A 26 2.31 13.26 -8.61
CA HIS A 26 3.41 13.28 -9.59
C HIS A 26 3.39 12.10 -10.58
N GLY A 27 2.42 11.19 -10.48
CA GLY A 27 2.27 10.06 -11.40
C GLY A 27 1.37 10.36 -12.61
N ARG A 28 1.49 9.52 -13.64
CA ARG A 28 0.65 9.54 -14.85
C ARG A 28 0.46 8.10 -15.33
N PHE A 29 -0.74 7.76 -15.76
CA PHE A 29 -1.00 6.47 -16.41
C PHE A 29 -0.59 6.45 -17.87
N THR A 30 -0.19 5.26 -18.32
CA THR A 30 -0.05 4.98 -19.74
C THR A 30 -1.41 4.94 -20.41
N ILE A 31 -1.43 5.20 -21.73
CA ILE A 31 -2.66 5.09 -22.52
C ILE A 31 -3.17 3.64 -22.53
N ASP A 32 -2.25 2.68 -22.58
CA ASP A 32 -2.56 1.24 -22.54
C ASP A 32 -3.39 0.89 -21.29
N LYS A 33 -3.00 1.41 -20.11
CA LYS A 33 -3.78 1.22 -18.88
C LYS A 33 -5.15 1.90 -18.94
N ILE A 34 -5.24 3.11 -19.49
CA ILE A 34 -6.50 3.86 -19.61
C ILE A 34 -7.48 3.14 -20.55
N GLU A 35 -6.98 2.55 -21.64
CA GLU A 35 -7.78 1.74 -22.54
C GLU A 35 -8.34 0.50 -21.83
N HIS A 36 -7.50 -0.23 -21.10
CA HIS A 36 -7.94 -1.37 -20.30
C HIS A 36 -8.96 -0.96 -19.23
N MET A 37 -8.75 0.19 -18.59
CA MET A 37 -9.68 0.77 -17.61
C MET A 37 -11.03 1.11 -18.26
N ARG A 38 -11.04 1.71 -19.46
CA ARG A 38 -12.27 2.00 -20.21
C ARG A 38 -13.01 0.72 -20.56
N ASN A 39 -12.30 -0.27 -21.12
CA ASN A 39 -12.90 -1.55 -21.49
C ASN A 39 -13.51 -2.27 -20.27
N TYR A 40 -12.82 -2.22 -19.13
CA TYR A 40 -13.34 -2.75 -17.87
C TYR A 40 -14.62 -2.02 -17.43
N VAL A 41 -14.60 -0.69 -17.43
CA VAL A 41 -15.73 0.14 -17.00
C VAL A 41 -16.97 -0.13 -17.88
N LEU A 42 -16.80 -0.34 -19.19
CA LEU A 42 -17.89 -0.62 -20.12
C LEU A 42 -18.51 -2.01 -19.92
N HIS A 43 -17.70 -3.03 -19.65
CA HIS A 43 -18.17 -4.44 -19.59
C HIS A 43 -18.44 -4.94 -18.17
N SER A 44 -17.97 -4.24 -17.14
CA SER A 44 -18.11 -4.67 -15.74
C SER A 44 -19.26 -3.94 -15.03
N SER A 45 -20.06 -4.70 -14.29
CA SER A 45 -21.12 -4.16 -13.45
C SER A 45 -20.56 -3.68 -12.11
N ARG A 46 -21.23 -2.70 -11.48
CA ARG A 46 -20.85 -2.22 -10.13
C ARG A 46 -20.88 -3.34 -9.09
N PHE A 47 -21.82 -4.27 -9.23
CA PHE A 47 -21.96 -5.42 -8.33
C PHE A 47 -20.73 -6.33 -8.41
N ARG A 48 -20.23 -6.62 -9.62
CA ARG A 48 -18.98 -7.38 -9.80
C ARG A 48 -17.82 -6.69 -9.10
N SER A 49 -17.63 -5.39 -9.31
CA SER A 49 -16.53 -4.65 -8.68
C SER A 49 -16.64 -4.63 -7.15
N LEU A 50 -17.85 -4.49 -6.59
CA LEU A 50 -18.09 -4.58 -5.15
C LEU A 50 -17.75 -5.97 -4.62
N LEU A 51 -18.21 -7.03 -5.30
CA LEU A 51 -17.94 -8.41 -4.91
C LEU A 51 -16.44 -8.70 -4.89
N PHE A 52 -15.69 -8.26 -5.92
CA PHE A 52 -14.24 -8.36 -5.93
C PHE A 52 -13.61 -7.61 -4.74
N GLY A 53 -14.10 -6.41 -4.41
CA GLY A 53 -13.67 -5.67 -3.23
C GLY A 53 -13.79 -6.47 -1.94
N VAL A 54 -14.97 -7.06 -1.70
CA VAL A 54 -15.27 -7.85 -0.50
C VAL A 54 -14.49 -9.17 -0.46
N LEU A 55 -14.30 -9.84 -1.61
CA LEU A 55 -13.60 -11.12 -1.68
C LEU A 55 -12.07 -11.00 -1.59
N THR A 56 -11.50 -9.86 -1.98
CA THR A 56 -10.04 -9.65 -2.00
C THR A 56 -9.35 -9.94 -0.66
N PRO A 57 -9.84 -9.48 0.51
CA PRO A 57 -9.21 -9.76 1.81
C PRO A 57 -9.49 -11.17 2.37
N VAL A 58 -10.50 -11.89 1.85
CA VAL A 58 -10.97 -13.17 2.42
C VAL A 58 -9.88 -14.24 2.45
N PRO A 59 -9.07 -14.47 1.38
CA PRO A 59 -7.98 -15.44 1.44
C PRO A 59 -6.94 -15.13 2.53
N ALA A 60 -6.63 -13.85 2.75
CA ALA A 60 -5.69 -13.45 3.79
C ALA A 60 -6.29 -13.68 5.19
N LEU A 61 -7.56 -13.34 5.39
CA LEU A 61 -8.28 -13.63 6.64
C LEU A 61 -8.33 -15.13 6.93
N ALA A 62 -8.67 -15.95 5.94
CA ALA A 62 -8.68 -17.40 6.07
C ALA A 62 -7.29 -17.94 6.43
N ALA A 63 -6.24 -17.47 5.76
CA ALA A 63 -4.87 -17.87 6.07
C ALA A 63 -4.44 -17.50 7.49
N MET A 64 -4.80 -16.31 7.97
CA MET A 64 -4.54 -15.89 9.36
C MET A 64 -5.19 -16.86 10.35
N ILE A 65 -6.48 -17.13 10.18
CA ILE A 65 -7.23 -18.03 11.08
C ILE A 65 -6.65 -19.45 11.02
N LEU A 66 -6.37 -19.96 9.83
CA LEU A 66 -5.81 -21.31 9.64
C LEU A 66 -4.43 -21.47 10.27
N ILE A 67 -3.55 -20.46 10.13
CA ILE A 67 -2.24 -20.45 10.79
C ILE A 67 -2.42 -20.38 12.31
N ASP A 68 -3.39 -19.63 12.79
CA ASP A 68 -3.69 -19.53 14.22
C ASP A 68 -4.39 -20.76 14.81
N CYS A 69 -4.84 -21.71 14.00
CA CYS A 69 -5.29 -23.03 14.47
C CYS A 69 -4.12 -23.94 14.90
N ILE A 70 -2.88 -23.66 14.49
CA ILE A 70 -1.71 -24.49 14.85
C ILE A 70 -1.37 -24.27 16.33
N PRO A 71 -1.40 -25.26 17.22
CA PRO A 71 -1.21 -25.02 18.66
C PRO A 71 0.18 -24.47 19.00
N LEU A 72 0.24 -23.52 19.94
CA LEU A 72 1.48 -23.01 20.54
C LEU A 72 1.64 -23.54 21.97
N ALA A 73 2.89 -23.73 22.41
CA ALA A 73 3.22 -24.05 23.79
C ALA A 73 3.55 -22.78 24.59
N ALA A 74 3.71 -22.89 25.90
CA ALA A 74 4.13 -21.77 26.72
C ALA A 74 5.59 -21.37 26.39
N PRO A 75 5.93 -20.06 26.35
CA PRO A 75 7.24 -19.61 25.87
C PRO A 75 8.41 -19.93 26.82
N ASP A 76 8.13 -20.17 28.10
CA ASP A 76 9.10 -20.61 29.11
C ASP A 76 9.60 -22.05 28.88
N GLU A 77 8.84 -22.88 28.17
CA GLU A 77 9.24 -24.25 27.80
C GLU A 77 10.36 -24.31 26.73
N GLY A 78 10.76 -23.16 26.18
CA GLY A 78 11.88 -23.04 25.26
C GLY A 78 11.57 -23.37 23.81
N THR A 79 12.58 -23.20 22.94
CA THR A 79 12.42 -23.26 21.47
C THR A 79 12.05 -24.64 20.94
N ASN A 80 12.54 -25.71 21.56
CA ASN A 80 12.27 -27.09 21.15
C ASN A 80 10.80 -27.48 21.37
N ARG A 81 10.19 -27.00 22.46
CA ARG A 81 8.75 -27.20 22.73
C ARG A 81 7.87 -26.28 21.89
N ASN A 82 8.40 -25.12 21.48
CA ASN A 82 7.74 -24.13 20.63
C ASN A 82 8.09 -24.27 19.13
N TYR A 83 8.39 -25.47 18.62
CA TYR A 83 8.74 -25.68 17.21
C TYR A 83 7.61 -25.27 16.24
N THR A 84 6.35 -25.31 16.68
CA THR A 84 5.18 -24.88 15.89
C THR A 84 5.17 -23.39 15.60
N PHE A 85 5.74 -22.55 16.46
CA PHE A 85 5.94 -21.12 16.20
C PHE A 85 6.85 -20.90 14.99
N TRP A 86 7.93 -21.67 14.90
CA TRP A 86 8.85 -21.62 13.76
C TRP A 86 8.21 -22.16 12.47
N ILE A 87 7.36 -23.20 12.57
CA ILE A 87 6.55 -23.67 11.43
C ILE A 87 5.60 -22.56 10.94
N ARG A 88 4.90 -21.86 11.83
CA ARG A 88 4.02 -20.73 11.46
C ARG A 88 4.82 -19.63 10.75
N LEU A 89 6.00 -19.28 11.26
CA LEU A 89 6.89 -18.29 10.66
C LEU A 89 7.43 -18.72 9.29
N PHE A 90 7.68 -20.02 9.11
CA PHE A 90 8.07 -20.64 7.84
C PHE A 90 6.93 -20.58 6.82
N ILE A 91 5.70 -20.98 7.20
CA ILE A 91 4.50 -20.96 6.35
C ILE A 91 4.18 -19.53 5.90
N ALA A 92 4.45 -18.53 6.75
CA ALA A 92 4.39 -17.11 6.37
C ALA A 92 5.50 -16.68 5.36
N ALA A 93 6.14 -17.64 4.69
CA ALA A 93 7.19 -17.50 3.68
C ALA A 93 8.48 -16.80 4.16
N ARG A 94 8.84 -16.94 5.44
CA ARG A 94 10.00 -16.24 6.04
C ARG A 94 11.16 -17.18 6.42
N MET A 95 11.56 -18.03 5.49
CA MET A 95 12.61 -19.05 5.65
C MET A 95 13.86 -18.55 6.39
N ILE A 96 14.46 -17.47 5.90
CA ILE A 96 15.74 -16.96 6.39
C ILE A 96 15.56 -16.27 7.75
N LEU A 97 14.42 -15.60 7.96
CA LEU A 97 14.05 -15.03 9.26
C LEU A 97 13.84 -16.12 10.32
N CYS A 98 13.21 -17.23 9.93
CA CYS A 98 12.98 -18.38 10.78
C CYS A 98 14.30 -19.01 11.22
N ALA A 99 15.24 -19.22 10.28
CA ALA A 99 16.55 -19.79 10.58
C ALA A 99 17.39 -18.89 11.50
N SER A 100 17.42 -17.58 11.25
CA SER A 100 18.18 -16.62 12.07
C SER A 100 17.57 -16.46 13.46
N GLY A 101 16.25 -16.35 13.56
CA GLY A 101 15.54 -16.28 14.84
C GLY A 101 15.70 -17.56 15.66
N TYR A 102 15.57 -18.74 15.03
CA TYR A 102 15.76 -20.03 15.69
C TYR A 102 17.18 -20.14 16.25
N SER A 103 18.18 -19.77 15.44
CA SER A 103 19.58 -19.74 15.88
C SER A 103 19.78 -18.82 17.08
N ALA A 104 19.27 -17.59 17.02
CA ALA A 104 19.36 -16.64 18.15
C ALA A 104 18.69 -17.18 19.42
N SER A 105 17.58 -17.92 19.29
CA SER A 105 16.86 -18.50 20.42
C SER A 105 17.67 -19.57 21.17
N LEU A 106 18.59 -20.26 20.49
CA LEU A 106 19.50 -21.22 21.11
C LEU A 106 20.59 -20.53 21.95
N TYR A 107 21.08 -19.37 21.49
CA TYR A 107 22.15 -18.63 22.17
C TYR A 107 21.66 -17.73 23.31
N ILE A 108 20.60 -16.95 23.06
CA ILE A 108 20.11 -15.91 23.99
C ILE A 108 18.96 -16.44 24.87
N GLY A 109 18.26 -17.48 24.39
CA GLY A 109 17.05 -18.00 25.01
C GLY A 109 15.77 -17.55 24.29
N PHE A 110 14.69 -18.30 24.54
CA PHE A 110 13.37 -18.05 23.97
C PHE A 110 12.45 -17.41 25.02
N PRO A 111 11.59 -16.43 24.65
CA PRO A 111 11.46 -15.79 23.33
C PRO A 111 12.59 -14.78 23.04
N VAL A 112 12.96 -14.65 21.76
CA VAL A 112 14.01 -13.70 21.33
C VAL A 112 13.44 -12.29 21.27
N PRO A 113 14.06 -11.28 21.93
CA PRO A 113 13.62 -9.89 21.87
C PRO A 113 13.44 -9.41 20.43
N PHE A 114 12.25 -8.90 20.11
CA PHE A 114 11.92 -8.40 18.77
C PHE A 114 12.34 -9.37 17.66
N THR A 115 11.88 -10.62 17.73
CA THR A 115 12.24 -11.69 16.78
C THR A 115 12.10 -11.27 15.32
N PRO A 116 11.00 -10.61 14.87
CA PRO A 116 10.87 -10.23 13.48
C PRO A 116 11.90 -9.16 13.03
N PRO A 117 12.09 -8.02 13.72
CA PRO A 117 13.17 -7.08 13.39
C PRO A 117 14.58 -7.69 13.52
N VAL A 118 14.91 -8.36 14.63
CA VAL A 118 16.26 -8.90 14.88
C VAL A 118 16.62 -9.94 13.84
N GLY A 119 15.71 -10.89 13.57
CA GLY A 119 15.97 -11.90 12.55
C GLY A 119 16.03 -11.30 11.14
N SER A 120 15.37 -10.16 10.89
CA SER A 120 15.40 -9.45 9.60
C SER A 120 16.76 -8.81 9.31
N VAL A 121 17.47 -8.32 10.33
CA VAL A 121 18.83 -7.78 10.19
C VAL A 121 19.79 -8.84 9.67
N ALA A 122 19.70 -10.07 10.18
CA ALA A 122 20.51 -11.19 9.72
C ALA A 122 20.01 -11.76 8.38
N ALA A 123 18.70 -11.77 8.17
CA ALA A 123 18.09 -12.41 7.01
C ALA A 123 18.27 -11.62 5.71
N LEU A 124 18.21 -10.28 5.75
CA LEU A 124 18.29 -9.47 4.54
C LEU A 124 19.65 -9.62 3.82
N PRO A 125 20.81 -9.50 4.47
CA PRO A 125 22.11 -9.72 3.81
C PRO A 125 22.25 -11.15 3.29
N ALA A 126 21.85 -12.15 4.08
CA ALA A 126 21.91 -13.55 3.66
C ALA A 126 21.03 -13.83 2.43
N MET A 127 19.82 -13.25 2.40
CA MET A 127 18.90 -13.34 1.27
C MET A 127 19.46 -12.64 0.04
N VAL A 128 20.03 -11.44 0.18
CA VAL A 128 20.65 -10.71 -0.93
C VAL A 128 21.85 -11.48 -1.48
N VAL A 129 22.71 -12.03 -0.62
CA VAL A 129 23.85 -12.86 -1.04
C VAL A 129 23.37 -14.13 -1.75
N LEU A 130 22.34 -14.80 -1.23
CA LEU A 130 21.76 -15.99 -1.87
C LEU A 130 21.15 -15.65 -3.24
N LEU A 131 20.40 -14.55 -3.33
CA LEU A 131 19.82 -14.07 -4.59
C LEU A 131 20.93 -13.74 -5.60
N VAL A 132 21.97 -13.02 -5.18
CA VAL A 132 23.11 -12.70 -6.05
C VAL A 132 23.81 -13.97 -6.50
N ARG A 133 24.05 -14.96 -5.62
CA ARG A 133 24.75 -16.21 -5.98
C ARG A 133 23.92 -17.16 -6.85
N LEU A 134 22.63 -17.32 -6.55
CA LEU A 134 21.74 -18.21 -7.30
C LEU A 134 21.50 -17.67 -8.71
N TRP A 135 21.34 -16.36 -8.85
CA TRP A 135 21.05 -15.71 -10.13
C TRP A 135 22.32 -15.31 -10.88
N GLN A 136 23.49 -15.31 -10.23
CA GLN A 136 24.81 -15.02 -10.79
C GLN A 136 25.05 -15.61 -12.20
N PRO A 137 24.86 -16.93 -12.44
CA PRO A 137 25.11 -17.52 -13.75
C PRO A 137 24.11 -17.07 -14.83
N ILE A 138 22.84 -16.82 -14.46
CA ILE A 138 21.78 -16.38 -15.38
C ILE A 138 21.95 -14.89 -15.73
N LEU A 139 22.39 -14.09 -14.76
CA LEU A 139 22.55 -12.65 -14.89
C LEU A 139 23.74 -12.27 -15.77
N ARG A 140 24.80 -13.08 -15.84
CA ARG A 140 26.01 -12.76 -16.63
C ARG A 140 25.73 -12.51 -18.12
N GLY A 141 24.62 -13.04 -18.67
CA GLY A 141 24.27 -12.87 -20.08
C GLY A 141 23.17 -11.84 -20.38
N ASN A 142 22.43 -11.35 -19.38
CA ASN A 142 21.23 -10.53 -19.59
C ASN A 142 21.24 -9.24 -18.78
N VAL A 143 21.68 -8.13 -19.40
CA VAL A 143 21.73 -6.79 -18.78
C VAL A 143 20.36 -6.26 -18.35
N ILE A 144 19.30 -6.62 -19.08
CA ILE A 144 17.91 -6.26 -18.73
C ILE A 144 17.50 -6.93 -17.41
N LEU A 145 17.83 -8.22 -17.26
CA LEU A 145 17.51 -8.96 -16.05
C LEU A 145 18.29 -8.44 -14.83
N GLN A 146 19.55 -8.03 -15.03
CA GLN A 146 20.33 -7.35 -13.99
C GLN A 146 19.68 -6.05 -13.54
N HIS A 147 19.17 -5.25 -14.49
CA HIS A 147 18.47 -4.01 -14.19
C HIS A 147 17.22 -4.24 -13.32
N ILE A 148 16.37 -5.17 -13.75
CA ILE A 148 15.12 -5.53 -13.04
C ILE A 148 15.43 -6.07 -11.64
N LEU A 149 16.41 -6.97 -11.51
CA LEU A 149 16.76 -7.57 -10.23
C LEU A 149 17.31 -6.53 -9.25
N ARG A 150 18.15 -5.60 -9.72
CA ARG A 150 18.67 -4.50 -8.90
C ARG A 150 17.53 -3.63 -8.34
N HIS A 151 16.52 -3.32 -9.17
CA HIS A 151 15.34 -2.60 -8.71
C HIS A 151 14.54 -3.40 -7.68
N GLN A 152 14.37 -4.70 -7.90
CA GLN A 152 13.67 -5.58 -6.98
C GLN A 152 14.37 -5.68 -5.61
N VAL A 153 15.71 -5.65 -5.57
CA VAL A 153 16.47 -5.61 -4.31
C VAL A 153 16.16 -4.34 -3.52
N TRP A 154 16.08 -3.18 -4.17
CA TRP A 154 15.73 -1.95 -3.46
C TRP A 154 14.27 -1.94 -2.98
N VAL A 155 13.35 -2.47 -3.77
CA VAL A 155 11.96 -2.67 -3.33
C VAL A 155 11.91 -3.55 -2.08
N LEU A 156 12.71 -4.62 -2.05
CA LEU A 156 12.82 -5.53 -0.91
C LEU A 156 13.40 -4.83 0.32
N VAL A 157 14.45 -4.01 0.17
CA VAL A 157 14.99 -3.18 1.26
C VAL A 157 13.91 -2.26 1.83
N GLY A 158 13.09 -1.64 0.97
CA GLY A 158 11.93 -0.85 1.38
C GLY A 158 10.92 -1.65 2.20
N GLN A 159 10.56 -2.85 1.74
CA GLN A 159 9.61 -3.72 2.45
C GLN A 159 10.14 -4.14 3.82
N PHE A 160 11.41 -4.48 3.93
CA PHE A 160 12.04 -4.77 5.22
C PHE A 160 12.09 -3.55 6.12
N SER A 161 12.29 -2.34 5.58
CA SER A 161 12.28 -1.11 6.39
C SER A 161 10.96 -0.91 7.14
N LEU A 162 9.82 -1.32 6.58
CA LEU A 162 8.51 -1.27 7.25
C LEU A 162 8.50 -2.09 8.54
N ILE A 163 9.16 -3.26 8.53
CA ILE A 163 9.29 -4.15 9.69
C ILE A 163 10.08 -3.48 10.83
N PHE A 164 10.89 -2.46 10.55
CA PHE A 164 11.65 -1.72 11.56
C PHE A 164 10.99 -0.40 11.95
N VAL A 165 10.55 0.39 10.97
CA VAL A 165 10.04 1.75 11.18
C VAL A 165 8.83 1.74 12.11
N TYR A 166 7.88 0.83 11.91
CA TYR A 166 6.65 0.81 12.71
C TYR A 166 6.87 0.30 14.14
N PRO A 167 7.62 -0.78 14.40
CA PRO A 167 7.94 -1.13 15.79
C PRO A 167 8.73 -0.06 16.53
N LEU A 168 9.62 0.66 15.84
CA LEU A 168 10.32 1.80 16.42
C LEU A 168 9.37 2.96 16.72
N TYR A 169 8.43 3.25 15.81
CA TYR A 169 7.36 4.21 16.05
C TYR A 169 6.51 3.82 17.27
N LEU A 170 6.14 2.54 17.41
CA LEU A 170 5.34 2.06 18.54
C LEU A 170 6.10 2.12 19.86
N PHE A 171 7.39 1.79 19.85
CA PHE A 171 8.27 1.97 21.01
C PHE A 171 8.27 3.44 21.47
N ALA A 172 8.47 4.37 20.54
CA ALA A 172 8.44 5.79 20.82
C ALA A 172 7.05 6.25 21.32
N PHE A 173 5.98 5.79 20.70
CA PHE A 173 4.60 6.13 21.07
C PHE A 173 4.26 5.70 22.51
N VAL A 174 4.55 4.45 22.87
CA VAL A 174 4.26 3.92 24.22
C VAL A 174 5.15 4.57 25.29
N SER A 175 6.34 5.07 24.91
CA SER A 175 7.26 5.76 25.82
C SER A 175 6.84 7.20 26.15
N MET A 176 5.86 7.76 25.45
CA MET A 176 5.39 9.15 25.64
C MET A 176 4.22 9.23 26.62
N ASN A 177 4.11 10.36 27.33
CA ASN A 177 2.95 10.69 28.17
C ASN A 177 1.69 10.91 27.32
N SER A 178 0.49 10.90 27.92
CA SER A 178 -0.80 11.02 27.21
C SER A 178 -0.89 12.20 26.23
N MET A 179 -0.43 13.41 26.63
CA MET A 179 -0.39 14.56 25.70
C MET A 179 0.64 14.40 24.58
N GLY A 180 1.77 13.76 24.87
CA GLY A 180 2.81 13.48 23.88
C GLY A 180 2.33 12.46 22.84
N GLN A 181 1.56 11.45 23.25
CA GLN A 181 0.97 10.45 22.36
C GLN A 181 0.08 11.10 21.30
N HIS A 182 -0.83 12.01 21.68
CA HIS A 182 -1.70 12.70 20.74
C HIS A 182 -0.92 13.49 19.68
N VAL A 183 0.14 14.20 20.08
CA VAL A 183 0.99 14.94 19.14
C VAL A 183 1.82 13.98 18.27
N PHE A 184 2.28 12.87 18.83
CA PHE A 184 3.09 11.88 18.13
C PHE A 184 2.30 11.12 17.05
N ILE A 185 0.98 10.99 17.16
CA ILE A 185 0.11 10.47 16.08
C ILE A 185 0.29 11.28 14.79
N LEU A 186 0.52 12.59 14.87
CA LEU A 186 0.74 13.44 13.70
C LEU A 186 2.04 13.14 12.94
N THR A 187 2.94 12.31 13.50
CA THR A 187 4.12 11.84 12.78
C THR A 187 3.82 10.67 11.83
N LEU A 188 2.70 9.96 11.99
CA LEU A 188 2.28 8.88 11.08
C LEU A 188 2.12 9.37 9.64
N PRO A 189 1.41 10.48 9.36
CA PRO A 189 1.36 11.08 8.03
C PRO A 189 2.75 11.35 7.42
N VAL A 190 3.70 11.83 8.24
CA VAL A 190 5.08 12.12 7.79
C VAL A 190 5.82 10.83 7.41
N ILE A 191 5.71 9.80 8.25
CA ILE A 191 6.28 8.46 7.98
C ILE A 191 5.69 7.88 6.70
N LYS A 192 4.35 7.93 6.53
CA LYS A 192 3.66 7.49 5.31
C LYS A 192 4.25 8.20 4.08
N ILE A 193 4.41 9.52 4.11
CA ILE A 193 4.97 10.30 2.98
C ILE A 193 6.39 9.89 2.65
N ILE A 194 7.27 9.74 3.64
CA ILE A 194 8.67 9.33 3.41
C ILE A 194 8.71 7.97 2.72
N LEU A 195 7.91 7.01 3.21
CA LEU A 195 7.84 5.66 2.66
C LEU A 195 7.21 5.65 1.26
N LYS A 196 6.12 6.39 1.04
CA LYS A 196 5.51 6.56 -0.30
C LYS A 196 6.55 7.09 -1.28
N ASN A 197 7.31 8.13 -0.89
CA ASN A 197 8.38 8.71 -1.73
C ASN A 197 9.52 7.73 -2.01
N TYR A 198 9.91 6.95 -1.02
CA TYR A 198 10.90 5.89 -1.20
C TYR A 198 10.45 4.91 -2.28
N PHE A 199 9.29 4.27 -2.11
CA PHE A 199 8.77 3.30 -3.08
C PHE A 199 8.49 3.95 -4.43
N SER A 200 8.07 5.22 -4.43
CA SER A 200 7.86 5.98 -5.65
C SER A 200 9.09 6.06 -6.55
N ARG A 201 10.25 6.31 -5.94
CA ARG A 201 11.53 6.38 -6.64
C ARG A 201 11.98 5.01 -7.12
N MET A 202 11.75 3.97 -6.32
CA MET A 202 12.16 2.59 -6.67
C MET A 202 11.28 1.97 -7.78
N LEU A 203 10.05 2.46 -7.96
CA LEU A 203 9.10 2.03 -8.99
C LEU A 203 9.09 2.96 -10.21
N HIS A 204 10.18 3.66 -10.50
CA HIS A 204 10.23 4.64 -11.59
C HIS A 204 9.84 4.04 -12.96
N GLU A 205 10.06 2.76 -13.20
CA GLU A 205 9.72 2.13 -14.49
C GLU A 205 8.29 1.55 -14.52
N LEU A 206 7.64 1.38 -13.37
CA LEU A 206 6.36 0.68 -13.21
C LEU A 206 5.20 1.65 -12.88
N HIS A 207 5.05 2.70 -13.68
CA HIS A 207 4.09 3.79 -13.47
C HIS A 207 2.64 3.30 -13.22
N ASP A 208 2.22 2.26 -13.93
CA ASP A 208 0.86 1.73 -13.91
C ASP A 208 0.55 0.91 -12.65
N CYS A 209 1.54 0.19 -12.11
CA CYS A 209 1.39 -0.60 -10.88
C CYS A 209 1.69 0.21 -9.61
N LYS A 210 2.27 1.39 -9.78
CA LYS A 210 2.76 2.23 -8.70
C LYS A 210 1.72 2.58 -7.64
N PRO A 211 0.47 2.98 -7.96
CA PRO A 211 -0.53 3.29 -6.93
C PRO A 211 -0.82 2.08 -6.04
N ALA A 212 -1.18 0.94 -6.62
CA ALA A 212 -1.52 -0.24 -5.83
C ALA A 212 -0.31 -0.78 -5.08
N PHE A 213 0.88 -0.84 -5.70
CA PHE A 213 2.09 -1.25 -4.98
C PHE A 213 2.32 -0.40 -3.73
N ILE A 214 2.30 0.93 -3.88
CA ILE A 214 2.62 1.83 -2.76
C ILE A 214 1.55 1.73 -1.68
N VAL A 215 0.26 1.79 -2.03
CA VAL A 215 -0.84 1.74 -1.05
C VAL A 215 -0.85 0.41 -0.29
N PHE A 216 -0.73 -0.71 -0.99
CA PHE A 216 -0.74 -2.03 -0.35
C PHE A 216 0.56 -2.40 0.38
N ASN A 217 1.62 -1.59 0.28
CA ASN A 217 2.81 -1.73 1.13
C ASN A 217 2.82 -0.72 2.29
N VAL A 218 2.53 0.56 2.03
CA VAL A 218 2.65 1.61 3.04
C VAL A 218 1.37 1.75 3.84
N ASP A 219 0.24 2.01 3.19
CA ASP A 219 -1.02 2.31 3.87
C ASP A 219 -1.64 1.05 4.47
N LEU A 220 -1.54 -0.10 3.78
CA LEU A 220 -2.00 -1.39 4.31
C LEU A 220 -1.21 -1.80 5.57
N PHE A 221 0.12 -1.70 5.53
CA PHE A 221 0.97 -2.02 6.67
C PHE A 221 0.73 -1.05 7.83
N ASN A 222 0.61 0.24 7.54
CA ASN A 222 0.26 1.25 8.53
C ASN A 222 -1.06 0.91 9.21
N ALA A 223 -2.11 0.69 8.42
CA ALA A 223 -3.45 0.41 8.94
C ALA A 223 -3.47 -0.85 9.81
N LEU A 224 -2.80 -1.93 9.40
CA LEU A 224 -2.67 -3.14 10.20
C LEU A 224 -1.88 -2.88 11.51
N SER A 225 -0.78 -2.15 11.42
CA SER A 225 0.05 -1.80 12.58
C SER A 225 -0.71 -0.93 13.57
N VAL A 226 -1.43 0.07 13.08
CA VAL A 226 -2.33 0.95 13.84
C VAL A 226 -3.46 0.15 14.46
N ALA A 227 -4.14 -0.72 13.71
CA ALA A 227 -5.22 -1.57 14.24
C ALA A 227 -4.72 -2.47 15.38
N ASN A 228 -3.52 -3.04 15.24
CA ASN A 228 -2.92 -3.90 16.25
C ASN A 228 -2.44 -3.12 17.49
N SER A 229 -1.95 -1.89 17.31
CA SER A 229 -1.29 -1.10 18.37
C SER A 229 -2.15 -0.03 19.04
N LEU A 230 -2.90 0.78 18.27
CA LEU A 230 -3.67 1.91 18.80
C LEU A 230 -4.93 1.48 19.54
N GLN A 231 -5.51 0.33 19.18
CA GLN A 231 -6.61 -0.23 19.95
C GLN A 231 -6.18 -0.66 21.37
N THR A 232 -4.88 -0.85 21.63
CA THR A 232 -4.32 -1.11 22.97
C THR A 232 -4.56 0.05 23.95
N SER A 233 -4.77 1.27 23.44
CA SER A 233 -4.98 2.46 24.27
C SER A 233 -6.43 2.68 24.74
N GLN A 234 -7.43 1.95 24.19
CA GLN A 234 -8.89 2.14 24.41
C GLN A 234 -9.37 3.62 24.44
N SER A 235 -8.56 4.56 23.95
CA SER A 235 -8.84 5.98 24.03
C SER A 235 -9.63 6.39 22.81
N LEU A 236 -10.91 6.73 23.02
CA LEU A 236 -11.76 7.33 21.98
C LEU A 236 -11.09 8.56 21.36
N VAL A 237 -10.27 9.28 22.13
CA VAL A 237 -9.55 10.47 21.66
C VAL A 237 -8.52 10.11 20.58
N ASN A 238 -7.77 9.03 20.74
CA ASN A 238 -6.78 8.59 19.73
C ASN A 238 -7.47 8.23 18.42
N THR A 239 -8.59 7.51 18.50
CA THR A 239 -9.41 7.16 17.34
C THR A 239 -9.98 8.41 16.65
N LEU A 240 -10.52 9.36 17.42
CA LEU A 240 -11.04 10.62 16.88
C LEU A 240 -9.95 11.47 16.21
N VAL A 241 -8.75 11.55 16.80
CA VAL A 241 -7.63 12.29 16.22
C VAL A 241 -7.21 11.68 14.88
N VAL A 242 -7.09 10.35 14.80
CA VAL A 242 -6.76 9.66 13.55
C VAL A 242 -7.83 9.94 12.48
N MET A 243 -9.12 9.78 12.82
CA MET A 243 -10.22 10.08 11.91
C MET A 243 -10.20 11.53 11.39
N LEU A 244 -9.95 12.50 12.28
CA LEU A 244 -9.87 13.91 11.89
C LEU A 244 -8.69 14.18 10.94
N VAL A 245 -7.57 13.50 11.17
CA VAL A 245 -6.40 13.57 10.29
C VAL A 245 -6.73 12.98 8.92
N ASP A 246 -7.40 11.84 8.87
CA ASP A 246 -7.75 11.15 7.62
C ASP A 246 -8.80 11.95 6.82
N ILE A 247 -9.82 12.51 7.48
CA ILE A 247 -10.77 13.47 6.86
C ILE A 247 -10.03 14.68 6.28
N GLY A 248 -9.07 15.23 7.03
CA GLY A 248 -8.24 16.34 6.58
C GLY A 248 -7.41 15.99 5.34
N GLN A 249 -6.79 14.80 5.33
CA GLN A 249 -6.03 14.30 4.19
C GLN A 249 -6.92 14.10 2.96
N MET A 250 -8.08 13.48 3.13
CA MET A 250 -9.07 13.31 2.05
C MET A 250 -9.51 14.66 1.47
N ALA A 251 -9.76 15.66 2.32
CA ALA A 251 -10.15 16.99 1.87
C ALA A 251 -9.05 17.67 1.02
N VAL A 252 -7.78 17.54 1.42
CA VAL A 252 -6.63 18.05 0.67
C VAL A 252 -6.50 17.32 -0.67
N SER A 253 -6.44 15.99 -0.67
CA SER A 253 -6.32 15.19 -1.89
C SER A 253 -7.46 15.46 -2.88
N MET A 254 -8.68 15.69 -2.39
CA MET A 254 -9.81 16.04 -3.23
C MET A 254 -9.72 17.47 -3.80
N SER A 255 -9.13 18.40 -3.07
CA SER A 255 -8.83 19.75 -3.56
C SER A 255 -7.83 19.71 -4.72
N ASP A 256 -6.84 18.84 -4.65
CA ASP A 256 -5.82 18.69 -5.71
C ASP A 256 -6.42 18.11 -6.99
N VAL A 257 -7.24 17.07 -6.87
CA VAL A 257 -8.00 16.51 -7.99
C VAL A 257 -8.89 17.58 -8.63
N ARG A 258 -9.59 18.40 -7.82
CA ARG A 258 -10.39 19.52 -8.35
C ARG A 258 -9.54 20.55 -9.08
N THR A 259 -8.32 20.80 -8.63
CA THR A 259 -7.40 21.76 -9.25
C THR A 259 -6.97 21.30 -10.64
N VAL A 260 -6.55 20.04 -10.79
CA VAL A 260 -6.20 19.50 -12.12
C VAL A 260 -7.46 19.35 -13.00
N MET A 261 -8.62 19.01 -12.42
CA MET A 261 -9.88 18.99 -13.17
C MET A 261 -10.29 20.36 -13.72
N ARG A 262 -10.01 21.45 -12.99
CA ARG A 262 -10.24 22.82 -13.48
C ARG A 262 -9.38 23.11 -14.70
N GLU A 263 -8.12 22.67 -14.70
CA GLU A 263 -7.23 22.79 -15.86
C GLU A 263 -7.75 21.99 -17.07
N ILE A 264 -8.21 20.75 -16.87
CA ILE A 264 -8.85 19.94 -17.92
C ILE A 264 -10.07 20.65 -18.51
N ARG A 265 -10.93 21.22 -17.65
CA ARG A 265 -12.13 21.96 -18.08
C ARG A 265 -11.82 23.23 -18.88
N GLN A 266 -10.69 23.88 -18.60
CA GLN A 266 -10.25 25.05 -19.35
C GLN A 266 -9.68 24.68 -20.72
N LEU A 267 -9.02 23.52 -20.81
CA LEU A 267 -8.38 23.04 -22.03
C LEU A 267 -9.32 22.30 -22.97
N ALA A 268 -10.33 21.59 -22.44
CA ALA A 268 -11.21 20.75 -23.23
C ALA A 268 -12.44 21.53 -23.77
N PRO A 269 -13.01 21.10 -24.91
CA PRO A 269 -14.19 21.75 -25.49
C PRO A 269 -15.39 21.66 -24.52
N PRO A 270 -16.17 22.74 -24.33
CA PRO A 270 -17.22 22.80 -23.30
C PRO A 270 -18.26 21.68 -23.42
N ASN A 271 -18.56 21.21 -24.65
CA ASN A 271 -19.56 20.16 -24.89
C ASN A 271 -19.06 18.72 -24.57
N ARG A 272 -17.74 18.50 -24.42
CA ARG A 272 -17.16 17.16 -24.26
C ARG A 272 -16.78 16.80 -22.82
N VAL A 273 -16.65 17.80 -21.92
CA VAL A 273 -16.29 17.56 -20.51
C VAL A 273 -17.44 16.99 -19.66
N ASP A 274 -18.67 17.06 -20.17
CA ASP A 274 -19.82 16.42 -19.54
C ASP A 274 -19.85 14.89 -19.70
N GLY A 275 -19.06 14.37 -20.66
CA GLY A 275 -18.85 12.94 -20.88
C GLY A 275 -17.82 12.30 -19.96
N SER A 276 -17.59 11.00 -20.14
CA SER A 276 -16.55 10.25 -19.41
C SER A 276 -15.16 10.75 -19.80
N LEU A 277 -14.32 11.06 -18.80
CA LEU A 277 -12.92 11.41 -19.07
C LEU A 277 -12.13 10.30 -19.78
N LEU A 278 -12.52 9.04 -19.60
CA LEU A 278 -11.91 7.91 -20.28
C LEU A 278 -12.17 7.96 -21.80
N ASP A 279 -13.38 8.37 -22.19
CA ASP A 279 -13.76 8.47 -23.60
C ASP A 279 -13.03 9.64 -24.26
N LEU A 280 -12.99 10.80 -23.58
CA LEU A 280 -12.23 11.97 -24.00
C LEU A 280 -10.74 11.65 -24.17
N CYS A 281 -10.14 10.90 -23.23
CA CYS A 281 -8.73 10.53 -23.32
C CYS A 281 -8.46 9.63 -24.54
N MET A 282 -9.28 8.60 -24.75
CA MET A 282 -9.10 7.66 -25.85
C MET A 282 -9.30 8.31 -27.22
N GLU A 283 -10.26 9.23 -27.34
CA GLU A 283 -10.47 10.00 -28.54
C GLU A 283 -9.25 10.90 -28.84
N MET A 284 -8.76 11.65 -27.86
CA MET A 284 -7.60 12.51 -28.03
C MET A 284 -6.31 11.72 -28.31
N ALA A 285 -6.15 10.55 -27.68
CA ALA A 285 -5.01 9.66 -27.89
C ALA A 285 -5.02 8.98 -29.28
N SER A 286 -6.18 8.85 -29.91
CA SER A 286 -6.30 8.28 -31.26
C SER A 286 -5.77 9.22 -32.36
N SER A 287 -5.57 10.51 -32.05
CA SER A 287 -5.01 11.50 -32.98
C SER A 287 -3.59 11.10 -33.43
N PRO A 288 -3.30 11.04 -34.74
CA PRO A 288 -2.01 10.55 -35.27
C PRO A 288 -0.80 11.33 -34.73
N GLU A 289 -0.96 12.63 -34.47
CA GLU A 289 0.07 13.49 -33.88
C GLU A 289 0.39 13.12 -32.43
N VAL A 290 -0.64 12.93 -31.59
CA VAL A 290 -0.46 12.49 -30.19
C VAL A 290 0.17 11.12 -30.17
N ARG A 291 -0.26 10.22 -31.07
CA ARG A 291 0.36 8.90 -31.22
C ARG A 291 1.84 9.00 -31.61
N SER A 292 2.19 9.90 -32.54
CA SER A 292 3.59 10.12 -32.94
C SER A 292 4.44 10.71 -31.82
N GLU A 293 3.90 11.62 -31.00
CA GLU A 293 4.63 12.17 -29.84
C GLU A 293 4.74 11.15 -28.70
N LEU A 294 3.71 10.35 -28.45
CA LEU A 294 3.77 9.25 -27.49
C LEU A 294 4.81 8.20 -27.92
N VAL A 295 4.86 7.87 -29.22
CA VAL A 295 5.88 6.98 -29.79
C VAL A 295 7.27 7.61 -29.69
N ASN A 296 7.43 8.89 -30.04
CA ASN A 296 8.70 9.62 -29.92
C ASN A 296 9.18 9.74 -28.47
N ARG A 297 8.28 9.90 -27.50
CA ARG A 297 8.63 9.87 -26.07
C ARG A 297 9.04 8.47 -25.63
N ARG A 298 8.38 7.42 -26.12
CA ARG A 298 8.71 6.02 -25.84
C ARG A 298 10.09 5.66 -26.42
N THR A 299 10.35 6.05 -27.67
CA THR A 299 11.66 5.87 -28.32
C THR A 299 12.73 6.76 -27.71
N SER A 300 12.46 8.01 -27.31
CA SER A 300 13.45 8.86 -26.62
C SER A 300 13.81 8.30 -25.25
N ALA A 301 12.83 7.81 -24.47
CA ALA A 301 13.09 7.13 -23.19
C ALA A 301 13.89 5.83 -23.40
N GLN A 302 13.60 5.07 -24.46
CA GLN A 302 14.39 3.91 -24.86
C GLN A 302 15.76 4.28 -25.43
N THR A 303 15.92 5.44 -26.05
CA THR A 303 17.21 5.93 -26.60
C THR A 303 18.09 6.47 -25.48
N SER A 304 17.53 7.05 -24.41
CA SER A 304 18.28 7.35 -23.19
C SER A 304 18.74 6.08 -22.46
N ILE A 305 18.04 4.96 -22.64
CA ILE A 305 18.47 3.63 -22.18
C ILE A 305 19.49 3.00 -23.17
N ALA A 306 19.33 3.20 -24.48
CA ALA A 306 20.25 2.73 -25.52
C ALA A 306 21.55 3.56 -25.62
N ALA A 307 21.56 4.81 -25.14
CA ALA A 307 22.77 5.61 -25.00
C ALA A 307 23.72 5.04 -23.92
N ILE A 308 23.24 4.09 -23.10
CA ILE A 308 24.05 3.31 -22.16
C ILE A 308 24.56 2.02 -22.82
N HIS A 309 23.98 1.55 -23.94
CA HIS A 309 24.51 0.43 -24.73
C HIS A 309 23.97 0.40 -26.18
N PRO A 310 24.84 0.39 -27.20
CA PRO A 310 24.42 0.18 -28.58
C PRO A 310 24.15 -1.31 -28.79
N ILE A 311 22.88 -1.69 -29.01
CA ILE A 311 22.55 -3.00 -29.58
C ILE A 311 21.87 -2.75 -30.93
N ASN A 312 22.65 -2.88 -32.00
CA ASN A 312 22.13 -3.13 -33.33
C ASN A 312 21.76 -4.62 -33.42
N GLN A 313 20.48 -4.93 -33.57
CA GLN A 313 20.02 -5.96 -34.51
C GLN A 313 18.48 -5.89 -34.67
N PRO A 314 17.96 -5.89 -35.90
CA PRO A 314 16.53 -5.84 -36.17
C PRO A 314 15.94 -7.25 -35.95
N LEU A 315 15.00 -7.39 -35.03
CA LEU A 315 14.21 -8.61 -34.90
C LEU A 315 12.97 -8.49 -35.80
N GLY A 316 12.92 -9.35 -36.82
CA GLY A 316 11.73 -9.95 -37.45
C GLY A 316 10.52 -9.06 -37.72
N ASN A 317 10.21 -8.88 -39.01
CA ASN A 317 8.87 -8.52 -39.49
C ASN A 317 7.88 -9.64 -39.15
N ASP A 318 7.38 -9.66 -37.92
CA ASP A 318 6.19 -10.45 -37.60
C ASP A 318 4.96 -9.63 -37.95
N THR A 319 4.21 -10.17 -38.89
CA THR A 319 2.97 -9.65 -39.43
C THR A 319 1.97 -9.52 -38.28
N VAL A 320 1.70 -8.29 -37.85
CA VAL A 320 0.62 -7.99 -36.91
C VAL A 320 -0.69 -8.39 -37.58
N ALA A 321 -1.22 -9.54 -37.18
CA ALA A 321 -2.58 -9.93 -37.51
C ALA A 321 -3.52 -8.82 -37.01
N SER A 322 -4.27 -8.25 -37.94
CA SER A 322 -5.19 -7.14 -37.72
C SER A 322 -6.25 -7.51 -36.69
N ALA A 323 -6.14 -6.94 -35.50
CA ALA A 323 -7.26 -6.82 -34.57
C ALA A 323 -8.40 -6.04 -35.26
N PRO A 324 -9.68 -6.39 -35.01
CA PRO A 324 -10.81 -5.70 -35.62
C PRO A 324 -10.75 -4.21 -35.25
N THR A 325 -10.73 -3.37 -36.28
CA THR A 325 -10.70 -1.92 -36.16
C THR A 325 -11.91 -1.43 -35.36
N PRO A 326 -11.73 -0.70 -34.26
CA PRO A 326 -12.84 -0.03 -33.61
C PRO A 326 -13.49 0.97 -34.59
N PRO A 327 -14.80 1.25 -34.45
CA PRO A 327 -15.49 2.19 -35.32
C PRO A 327 -14.77 3.55 -35.31
N SER A 328 -14.57 4.09 -36.52
CA SER A 328 -13.88 5.35 -36.77
C SER A 328 -14.45 6.48 -35.89
N PRO A 329 -13.62 7.20 -35.11
CA PRO A 329 -14.05 8.41 -34.43
C PRO A 329 -14.54 9.45 -35.45
N CYS A 330 -15.59 10.19 -35.13
CA CYS A 330 -16.02 11.34 -35.93
C CYS A 330 -15.02 12.49 -35.70
N TRP A 331 -14.13 12.73 -36.66
CA TRP A 331 -13.00 13.65 -36.54
C TRP A 331 -13.37 15.13 -36.67
N ASP A 332 -14.58 15.44 -37.11
CA ASP A 332 -14.99 16.80 -37.47
C ASP A 332 -14.96 17.78 -36.27
N ASP A 333 -15.15 17.29 -35.03
CA ASP A 333 -15.15 18.10 -33.80
C ASP A 333 -13.79 18.25 -33.09
N ILE A 334 -12.83 17.35 -33.34
CA ILE A 334 -11.49 17.37 -32.69
C ILE A 334 -10.62 18.51 -33.27
N SER A 335 -11.00 19.00 -34.46
CA SER A 335 -10.39 20.10 -35.21
C SER A 335 -10.36 21.44 -34.46
N GLN A 336 -11.18 21.63 -33.43
CA GLN A 336 -11.25 22.90 -32.67
C GLN A 336 -10.15 23.06 -31.61
N LEU A 337 -9.51 21.97 -31.17
CA LEU A 337 -8.39 22.07 -30.22
C LEU A 337 -7.05 22.25 -30.95
N PRO A 338 -6.22 23.24 -30.58
CA PRO A 338 -4.87 23.36 -31.10
C PRO A 338 -4.08 22.07 -30.91
N LEU A 339 -3.41 21.62 -31.98
CA LEU A 339 -2.63 20.37 -32.02
C LEU A 339 -1.59 20.28 -30.90
N SER A 340 -1.02 21.42 -30.50
CA SER A 340 -0.05 21.55 -29.41
C SER A 340 -0.63 21.29 -28.01
N GLN A 341 -1.94 21.43 -27.80
CA GLN A 341 -2.58 21.28 -26.49
C GLN A 341 -3.09 19.86 -26.22
N ARG A 342 -3.26 19.06 -27.27
CA ARG A 342 -3.74 17.66 -27.20
C ARG A 342 -2.88 16.75 -26.30
N PRO A 343 -1.53 16.72 -26.41
CA PRO A 343 -0.71 15.86 -25.54
C PRO A 343 -0.73 16.32 -24.07
N HIS A 344 -0.84 17.63 -23.83
CA HIS A 344 -0.98 18.18 -22.48
C HIS A 344 -2.31 17.79 -21.85
N LEU A 345 -3.42 17.87 -22.60
CA LEU A 345 -4.74 17.45 -22.12
C LEU A 345 -4.75 15.95 -21.75
N VAL A 346 -4.23 15.08 -22.62
CA VAL A 346 -4.10 13.64 -22.35
C VAL A 346 -3.29 13.41 -21.09
N SER A 347 -2.17 14.11 -20.94
CA SER A 347 -1.35 14.04 -19.74
C SER A 347 -2.11 14.46 -18.47
N CYS A 348 -2.90 15.53 -18.52
CA CYS A 348 -3.70 15.98 -17.37
C CYS A 348 -4.77 14.94 -17.00
N ILE A 349 -5.45 14.35 -17.98
CA ILE A 349 -6.43 13.28 -17.73
C ILE A 349 -5.76 12.05 -17.10
N SER A 350 -4.63 11.60 -17.64
CA SER A 350 -3.84 10.49 -17.08
C SER A 350 -3.40 10.77 -15.64
N LYS A 351 -3.05 12.02 -15.32
CA LYS A 351 -2.66 12.45 -13.97
C LYS A 351 -3.83 12.39 -13.00
N VAL A 352 -5.00 12.87 -13.40
CA VAL A 352 -6.20 12.85 -12.55
C VAL A 352 -6.67 11.42 -12.28
N LEU A 353 -6.65 10.54 -13.29
CA LEU A 353 -6.97 9.12 -13.10
C LEU A 353 -5.98 8.43 -12.15
N TYR A 354 -4.69 8.78 -12.25
CA TYR A 354 -3.66 8.31 -11.31
C TYR A 354 -3.97 8.70 -9.87
N MET A 355 -4.29 9.98 -9.62
CA MET A 355 -4.68 10.46 -8.29
C MET A 355 -5.95 9.76 -7.80
N ALA A 356 -6.95 9.60 -8.66
CA ALA A 356 -8.21 8.98 -8.31
C ALA A 356 -8.04 7.50 -7.90
N GLU A 357 -7.23 6.73 -8.62
CA GLU A 357 -6.91 5.35 -8.23
C GLU A 357 -6.18 5.32 -6.88
N PHE A 358 -5.21 6.21 -6.66
CA PHE A 358 -4.46 6.27 -5.40
C PHE A 358 -5.38 6.54 -4.21
N ILE A 359 -6.21 7.59 -4.30
CA ILE A 359 -7.18 7.98 -3.25
C ILE A 359 -8.15 6.83 -2.96
N LEU A 360 -8.73 6.23 -4.00
CA LEU A 360 -9.71 5.16 -3.85
C LEU A 360 -9.12 3.90 -3.24
N LEU A 361 -7.85 3.58 -3.52
CA LEU A 361 -7.17 2.43 -2.92
C LEU A 361 -6.81 2.67 -1.45
N ILE A 362 -6.43 3.89 -1.05
CA ILE A 362 -6.19 4.25 0.36
C ILE A 362 -7.48 4.03 1.15
N GLU A 363 -8.56 4.66 0.72
CA GLU A 363 -9.86 4.55 1.38
C GLU A 363 -10.37 3.10 1.40
N PHE A 364 -10.12 2.33 0.34
CA PHE A 364 -10.43 0.91 0.33
C PHE A 364 -9.68 0.15 1.43
N VAL A 365 -8.40 0.42 1.63
CA VAL A 365 -7.58 -0.20 2.69
C VAL A 365 -8.07 0.22 4.07
N GLU A 366 -8.37 1.50 4.27
CA GLU A 366 -8.81 2.08 5.55
C GLU A 366 -10.20 1.57 5.96
N VAL A 367 -11.08 1.26 5.00
CA VAL A 367 -12.34 0.54 5.27
C VAL A 367 -12.10 -0.95 5.56
N THR A 368 -11.25 -1.59 4.77
CA THR A 368 -11.10 -3.06 4.79
C THR A 368 -10.39 -3.55 6.06
N ILE A 369 -9.38 -2.83 6.53
CA ILE A 369 -8.54 -3.30 7.63
C ILE A 369 -9.26 -3.37 8.98
N PRO A 370 -10.01 -2.35 9.43
CA PRO A 370 -10.80 -2.44 10.65
C PRO A 370 -11.80 -3.60 10.61
N LEU A 371 -12.46 -3.84 9.47
CA LEU A 371 -13.37 -4.97 9.30
C LEU A 371 -12.65 -6.31 9.40
N LEU A 372 -11.55 -6.48 8.65
CA LEU A 372 -10.73 -7.69 8.66
C LEU A 372 -10.18 -7.98 10.07
N TYR A 373 -9.68 -6.97 10.76
CA TYR A 373 -9.13 -7.11 12.10
C TYR A 373 -10.22 -7.39 13.14
N GLY A 374 -11.39 -6.76 13.03
CA GLY A 374 -12.53 -7.02 13.91
C GLY A 374 -13.03 -8.46 13.81
N ILE A 375 -13.16 -8.98 12.59
CA ILE A 375 -13.52 -10.39 12.35
C ILE A 375 -12.42 -11.33 12.90
N TYR A 376 -11.15 -10.99 12.65
CA TYR A 376 -10.02 -11.75 13.18
C TYR A 376 -10.03 -11.82 14.72
N LEU A 377 -10.23 -10.70 15.41
CA LEU A 377 -10.35 -10.67 16.88
C LEU A 377 -11.48 -11.56 17.39
N GLY A 378 -12.65 -11.48 16.75
CA GLY A 378 -13.80 -12.31 17.11
C GLY A 378 -13.59 -13.79 16.84
N ALA A 379 -12.85 -14.16 15.79
CA ALA A 379 -12.47 -15.56 15.56
C ALA A 379 -11.44 -16.04 16.58
N MET A 380 -10.46 -15.20 16.89
CA MET A 380 -9.35 -15.51 17.80
C MET A 380 -9.82 -15.78 19.24
N SER A 381 -10.93 -15.19 19.68
CA SER A 381 -11.50 -15.44 21.02
C SER A 381 -12.03 -16.87 21.22
N TYR A 382 -12.18 -17.64 20.15
CA TYR A 382 -12.58 -19.06 20.24
C TYR A 382 -11.38 -20.02 20.10
N LEU A 383 -10.19 -19.50 19.78
CA LEU A 383 -9.00 -20.30 19.56
C LEU A 383 -8.15 -20.40 20.83
N PRO A 384 -7.53 -21.56 21.11
CA PRO A 384 -6.73 -21.76 22.33
C PRO A 384 -5.52 -20.83 22.41
N ASN A 385 -5.01 -20.38 21.25
CA ASN A 385 -3.87 -19.50 21.17
C ASN A 385 -4.17 -18.05 21.65
N GLN A 386 -5.42 -17.73 21.99
CA GLN A 386 -5.81 -16.44 22.58
C GLN A 386 -4.94 -16.08 23.80
N ALA A 387 -4.59 -17.08 24.61
CA ALA A 387 -3.77 -16.93 25.80
C ALA A 387 -2.37 -16.32 25.54
N TYR A 388 -1.89 -16.39 24.30
CA TYR A 388 -0.56 -15.92 23.91
C TYR A 388 -0.55 -14.55 23.24
N TYR A 389 -1.72 -13.94 23.04
CA TYR A 389 -1.85 -12.54 22.64
C TYR A 389 -2.03 -11.71 23.91
N PRO A 390 -1.05 -10.87 24.33
CA PRO A 390 -1.09 -10.15 25.62
C PRO A 390 -2.39 -9.39 25.86
N ARG A 391 -2.91 -8.79 24.79
CA ARG A 391 -4.15 -8.05 24.81
C ARG A 391 -5.37 -8.95 24.88
N LEU A 392 -5.48 -10.00 24.06
CA LEU A 392 -6.67 -10.86 24.08
C LEU A 392 -6.73 -11.76 25.31
N ALA A 393 -5.58 -12.14 25.88
CA ALA A 393 -5.50 -12.97 27.08
C ALA A 393 -6.03 -12.26 28.34
N SER A 394 -5.99 -10.92 28.34
CA SER A 394 -6.41 -10.09 29.49
C SER A 394 -7.81 -9.50 29.36
N LEU A 395 -8.46 -9.62 28.19
CA LEU A 395 -9.77 -9.02 27.95
C LEU A 395 -10.91 -9.88 28.48
N THR A 396 -11.81 -9.26 29.23
CA THR A 396 -13.12 -9.84 29.56
C THR A 396 -14.04 -9.84 28.34
N ALA A 397 -15.12 -10.65 28.37
CA ALA A 397 -16.11 -10.70 27.29
C ALA A 397 -16.74 -9.32 27.00
N ASP A 398 -16.98 -8.53 28.05
CA ASP A 398 -17.53 -7.18 27.94
C ASP A 398 -16.55 -6.20 27.29
N GLU A 399 -15.25 -6.29 27.61
CA GLU A 399 -14.23 -5.45 26.99
C GLU A 399 -13.95 -5.84 25.54
N LEU A 400 -14.00 -7.14 25.23
CA LEU A 400 -13.91 -7.64 23.86
C LEU A 400 -15.08 -7.12 23.02
N SER A 401 -16.31 -7.22 23.53
CA SER A 401 -17.49 -6.71 22.83
C SER A 401 -17.40 -5.20 22.62
N ARG A 402 -16.98 -4.43 23.63
CA ARG A 402 -16.74 -2.99 23.51
C ARG A 402 -15.68 -2.68 22.46
N SER A 403 -14.57 -3.42 22.43
CA SER A 403 -13.51 -3.24 21.42
C SER A 403 -14.04 -3.51 20.01
N ILE A 404 -14.80 -4.58 19.82
CA ILE A 404 -15.42 -4.90 18.52
C ILE A 404 -16.38 -3.77 18.11
N VAL A 405 -17.22 -3.27 19.02
CA VAL A 405 -18.14 -2.16 18.74
C VAL A 405 -17.38 -0.89 18.32
N ILE A 406 -16.30 -0.52 19.00
CA ILE A 406 -15.47 0.63 18.62
C ILE A 406 -14.88 0.44 17.21
N VAL A 407 -14.37 -0.75 16.91
CA VAL A 407 -13.82 -1.09 15.58
C VAL A 407 -14.88 -1.02 14.50
N MET A 408 -16.10 -1.48 14.78
CA MET A 408 -17.22 -1.40 13.83
C MET A 408 -17.67 0.05 13.59
N HIS A 409 -17.69 0.90 14.62
CA HIS A 409 -17.94 2.33 14.45
C HIS A 409 -16.85 2.99 13.59
N ASN A 410 -15.58 2.63 13.82
CA ASN A 410 -14.48 3.10 12.98
C ASN A 410 -14.66 2.67 11.51
N ALA A 411 -14.91 1.37 11.29
CA ALA A 411 -15.18 0.85 9.95
C ALA A 411 -16.35 1.55 9.25
N ALA A 412 -17.40 1.91 9.99
CA ALA A 412 -18.54 2.64 9.45
C ALA A 412 -18.17 4.08 9.05
N LEU A 413 -17.36 4.78 9.83
CA LEU A 413 -16.90 6.12 9.50
C LEU A 413 -15.97 6.13 8.29
N GLU A 414 -15.03 5.19 8.22
CA GLU A 414 -14.19 5.00 7.02
C GLU A 414 -15.05 4.64 5.81
N PHE A 415 -16.08 3.83 5.98
CA PHE A 415 -16.98 3.47 4.88
C PHE A 415 -17.73 4.69 4.35
N VAL A 416 -18.15 5.60 5.24
CA VAL A 416 -18.75 6.88 4.82
C VAL A 416 -17.73 7.72 4.04
N SER A 417 -16.48 7.82 4.51
CA SER A 417 -15.41 8.52 3.77
C SER A 417 -15.21 7.93 2.37
N PHE A 418 -15.12 6.60 2.27
CA PHE A 418 -14.99 5.90 0.98
C PHE A 418 -16.16 6.16 0.04
N VAL A 419 -17.40 6.15 0.54
CA VAL A 419 -18.60 6.47 -0.25
C VAL A 419 -18.57 7.92 -0.73
N VAL A 420 -18.18 8.86 0.14
CA VAL A 420 -18.02 10.28 -0.20
C VAL A 420 -16.95 10.46 -1.28
N ALA A 421 -15.80 9.78 -1.15
CA ALA A 421 -14.73 9.79 -2.14
C ALA A 421 -15.19 9.23 -3.49
N CYS A 422 -15.86 8.06 -3.48
CA CYS A 422 -16.45 7.46 -4.68
C CYS A 422 -17.46 8.38 -5.36
N TRP A 423 -18.37 8.98 -4.58
CA TRP A 423 -19.40 9.88 -5.09
C TRP A 423 -18.77 11.14 -5.69
N HIS A 424 -17.83 11.76 -4.98
CA HIS A 424 -17.20 13.00 -5.42
C HIS A 424 -16.32 12.79 -6.65
N LEU A 425 -15.50 11.73 -6.67
CA LEU A 425 -14.72 11.35 -7.86
C LEU A 425 -15.63 10.98 -9.02
N GLN A 426 -16.78 10.33 -8.78
CA GLN A 426 -17.74 10.06 -9.84
C GLN A 426 -18.34 11.34 -10.44
N ARG A 427 -18.63 12.35 -9.61
CA ARG A 427 -19.11 13.65 -10.08
C ARG A 427 -18.04 14.41 -10.87
N LEU A 428 -16.77 14.24 -10.52
CA LEU A 428 -15.66 14.90 -11.21
C LEU A 428 -15.26 14.19 -12.51
N LEU A 429 -15.03 12.88 -12.47
CA LEU A 429 -14.49 12.08 -13.57
C LEU A 429 -15.56 11.54 -14.52
N ARG A 430 -16.84 11.58 -14.11
CA ARG A 430 -17.97 10.92 -14.77
C ARG A 430 -17.82 9.39 -14.90
N VAL A 431 -16.91 8.80 -14.13
CA VAL A 431 -16.68 7.34 -14.04
C VAL A 431 -17.03 6.87 -12.63
N SER A 432 -17.63 5.68 -12.51
CA SER A 432 -18.01 5.14 -11.20
C SER A 432 -16.78 4.81 -10.37
N GLY A 433 -16.64 5.40 -9.18
CA GLY A 433 -15.52 5.11 -8.25
C GLY A 433 -15.39 3.62 -7.93
N LEU A 434 -16.50 2.94 -7.66
CA LEU A 434 -16.53 1.48 -7.44
C LEU A 434 -15.96 0.67 -8.60
N ARG A 435 -16.19 1.08 -9.86
CA ARG A 435 -15.61 0.39 -11.03
C ARG A 435 -14.12 0.66 -11.16
N LEU A 436 -13.64 1.85 -10.78
CA LEU A 436 -12.21 2.17 -10.73
C LEU A 436 -11.49 1.33 -9.68
N VAL A 437 -12.06 1.20 -8.48
CA VAL A 437 -11.56 0.28 -7.44
C VAL A 437 -11.54 -1.15 -7.97
N GLY A 438 -12.67 -1.63 -8.52
CA GLY A 438 -12.76 -2.97 -9.08
C GLY A 438 -11.70 -3.25 -10.15
N PHE A 439 -11.47 -2.29 -11.05
CA PHE A 439 -10.41 -2.38 -12.06
C PHE A 439 -9.02 -2.50 -11.41
N ALA A 440 -8.70 -1.65 -10.44
CA ALA A 440 -7.40 -1.68 -9.77
C ALA A 440 -7.18 -3.01 -9.02
N LEU A 441 -8.20 -3.48 -8.30
CA LEU A 441 -8.16 -4.76 -7.59
C LEU A 441 -7.99 -5.96 -8.54
N GLU A 442 -8.69 -5.96 -9.67
CA GLU A 442 -8.68 -7.07 -10.62
C GLU A 442 -7.41 -7.09 -11.48
N SER A 443 -6.98 -5.91 -11.96
CA SER A 443 -5.76 -5.77 -12.78
C SER A 443 -4.49 -6.14 -12.03
N GLN A 444 -4.44 -5.88 -10.72
CA GLN A 444 -3.26 -6.12 -9.87
C GLN A 444 -3.52 -7.18 -8.79
N ARG A 445 -4.42 -8.14 -9.06
CA ARG A 445 -4.89 -9.15 -8.09
C ARG A 445 -3.76 -9.87 -7.34
N SER A 446 -2.70 -10.28 -8.05
CA SER A 446 -1.59 -11.06 -7.46
C SER A 446 -0.78 -10.23 -6.48
N LEU A 447 -0.48 -8.98 -6.86
CA LEU A 447 0.22 -8.02 -6.02
C LEU A 447 -0.60 -7.70 -4.76
N ILE A 448 -1.89 -7.46 -4.93
CA ILE A 448 -2.77 -7.03 -3.83
C ILE A 448 -3.00 -8.17 -2.85
N GLN A 449 -3.35 -9.36 -3.35
CA GLN A 449 -3.58 -10.54 -2.51
C GLN A 449 -2.31 -10.96 -1.76
N SER A 450 -1.15 -10.97 -2.44
CA SER A 450 0.11 -11.29 -1.78
C SER A 450 0.48 -10.26 -0.71
N SER A 451 0.22 -8.97 -0.95
CA SER A 451 0.45 -7.93 0.05
C SER A 451 -0.46 -8.10 1.27
N PHE A 452 -1.76 -8.34 1.09
CA PHE A 452 -2.66 -8.66 2.19
C PHE A 452 -2.17 -9.87 3.00
N LEU A 453 -1.82 -10.95 2.32
CA LEU A 453 -1.35 -12.18 2.96
C LEU A 453 -0.06 -11.93 3.76
N ILE A 454 0.96 -11.35 3.13
CA ILE A 454 2.28 -11.11 3.74
C ILE A 454 2.14 -10.17 4.95
N TRP A 455 1.43 -9.05 4.80
CA TRP A 455 1.35 -8.04 5.84
C TRP A 455 0.41 -8.41 6.98
N ALA A 456 -0.73 -9.02 6.68
CA ALA A 456 -1.66 -9.46 7.73
C ALA A 456 -1.04 -10.58 8.57
N LEU A 457 -0.39 -11.56 7.94
CA LEU A 457 0.36 -12.59 8.67
C LEU A 457 1.53 -12.00 9.46
N HIS A 458 2.24 -11.03 8.91
CA HIS A 458 3.34 -10.41 9.63
C HIS A 458 2.88 -9.76 10.93
N VAL A 459 1.90 -8.87 10.84
CA VAL A 459 1.46 -8.03 11.95
C VAL A 459 0.81 -8.88 13.04
N THR A 460 0.02 -9.88 12.66
CA THR A 460 -0.60 -10.81 13.62
C THR A 460 0.42 -11.68 14.34
N GLN A 461 1.38 -12.28 13.61
CA GLN A 461 2.41 -13.11 14.24
C GLN A 461 3.39 -12.29 15.10
N GLN A 462 3.59 -11.01 14.79
CA GLN A 462 4.37 -10.10 15.64
C GLN A 462 3.68 -9.80 16.98
N ALA A 463 2.36 -9.90 17.05
CA ALA A 463 1.60 -9.59 18.26
C ALA A 463 1.68 -10.67 19.36
N LEU A 464 2.21 -11.86 19.03
CA LEU A 464 2.39 -12.97 19.96
C LEU A 464 3.52 -12.68 20.97
N ILE A 465 3.37 -13.15 22.21
CA ILE A 465 4.47 -13.12 23.20
C ILE A 465 5.72 -13.87 22.72
N HIS A 466 5.54 -14.90 21.89
CA HIS A 466 6.60 -15.69 21.27
C HIS A 466 7.51 -14.85 20.36
N ALA A 467 7.00 -13.74 19.81
CA ALA A 467 7.81 -12.81 19.02
C ALA A 467 8.75 -11.94 19.88
N GLY A 468 8.63 -12.00 21.22
CA GLY A 468 9.50 -11.31 22.18
C GLY A 468 9.39 -9.79 22.11
N VAL A 469 8.23 -9.25 21.71
CA VAL A 469 8.00 -7.80 21.64
C VAL A 469 7.69 -7.29 23.05
N ASP A 470 8.61 -6.51 23.61
CA ASP A 470 8.44 -5.77 24.87
C ASP A 470 8.92 -4.33 24.68
N PHE A 471 7.97 -3.40 24.54
CA PHE A 471 8.28 -1.98 24.34
C PHE A 471 8.83 -1.29 25.60
N THR A 472 8.87 -1.95 26.76
CA THR A 472 9.54 -1.40 27.96
C THR A 472 11.04 -1.70 28.00
N LEU A 473 11.54 -2.55 27.09
CA LEU A 473 12.92 -3.04 27.02
C LEU A 473 13.41 -3.70 28.33
N ARG A 474 12.48 -4.17 29.18
CA ARG A 474 12.81 -4.78 30.46
C ARG A 474 13.15 -6.25 30.32
N PHE A 475 12.54 -6.97 29.37
CA PHE A 475 12.85 -8.37 29.06
C PHE A 475 13.02 -9.22 30.33
N THR A 476 12.00 -9.22 31.19
CA THR A 476 12.06 -9.84 32.54
C THR A 476 12.45 -11.31 32.50
N TRP A 477 11.98 -12.06 31.49
CA TRP A 477 12.33 -13.46 31.25
C TRP A 477 13.84 -13.65 30.97
N LEU A 478 14.45 -12.71 30.25
CA LEU A 478 15.87 -12.78 29.92
C LEU A 478 16.73 -12.55 31.17
N ARG A 479 16.36 -11.56 32.00
CA ARG A 479 17.04 -11.28 33.27
C ARG A 479 16.95 -12.46 34.24
N GLN A 480 15.78 -13.06 34.38
CA GLN A 480 15.60 -14.25 35.22
C GLN A 480 16.48 -15.41 34.76
N LYS A 481 16.56 -15.65 33.45
CA LYS A 481 17.40 -16.71 32.90
C LYS A 481 18.89 -16.45 33.08
N ILE A 482 19.35 -15.21 32.88
CA ILE A 482 20.75 -14.82 33.14
C ILE A 482 21.08 -15.02 34.62
N SER A 483 20.18 -14.65 35.54
CA SER A 483 20.39 -14.86 36.98
C SER A 483 20.31 -16.33 37.43
N GLN A 484 19.74 -17.23 36.63
CA GLN A 484 19.73 -18.68 36.90
C GLN A 484 20.98 -19.40 36.36
N ASN A 485 21.70 -18.78 35.42
CA ASN A 485 22.90 -19.32 34.79
C ASN A 485 24.22 -18.72 35.34
N LEU A 486 24.13 -17.69 36.18
CA LEU A 486 25.19 -17.14 37.03
C LEU A 486 25.10 -17.79 38.41
#